data_AF-A0A942EDG7-F1
#
_entry.id   AF-A0A942EDG7-F1
#
_cell.length_a   1.000
_cell.length_b   1.000
_cell.length_c   1.000
_cell.angle_alpha   90.00
_cell.angle_beta   90.00
_cell.angle_gamma   90.00
#
_symmetry.space_group_name_H-M   'P 1'
#
loop_
_entity.id
_entity.type
_entity.pdbx_description
1 polymer ?
#
loop_
_entity_poly.entity_id
_entity_poly.type
_entity_poly.pdbx_seq_one_letter_code
_entity_poly.pdbx_strand_id
1 'polypeptide(L)'
;MRKREEVGRHTDSRIAVVEEVGDVEETEKPFGKRWHHEAIVLRAEHLAALREGKALAVDVREEYVVFVRLDDKVAMRLKELEFGE
;
A
#
# COMPACT_ATOMS: atom_id res chain seq x y z
N MET A 1 -10.16 14.10 -34.82
CA MET A 1 -8.88 14.38 -34.15
C MET A 1 -9.12 15.16 -32.86
N ARG A 2 -8.98 14.52 -31.69
CA ARG A 2 -8.26 15.03 -30.52
C ARG A 2 -7.75 13.82 -29.76
N LYS A 3 -6.44 13.60 -29.85
CA LYS A 3 -5.67 12.62 -29.11
C LYS A 3 -5.30 13.27 -27.77
N ARG A 4 -5.61 12.62 -26.64
CA ARG A 4 -5.03 12.84 -25.30
C ARG A 4 -5.01 11.46 -24.65
N GLU A 5 -3.94 10.70 -24.86
CA GLU A 5 -2.84 10.49 -23.90
C GLU A 5 -3.30 9.74 -22.63
N GLU A 6 -2.88 8.48 -22.56
CA GLU A 6 -2.94 7.59 -21.40
C GLU A 6 -2.15 8.15 -20.20
N VAL A 7 -2.70 7.98 -18.99
CA VAL A 7 -1.88 7.71 -17.80
C VAL A 7 -2.63 6.69 -16.94
N GLY A 8 -2.17 5.45 -16.94
CA GLY A 8 -2.71 4.40 -16.09
C GLY A 8 -2.57 4.74 -14.61
N ARG A 9 -3.65 4.60 -13.84
CA ARG A 9 -3.63 4.42 -12.39
C ARG A 9 -4.80 3.52 -12.03
N HIS A 10 -4.54 2.24 -11.76
CA HIS A 10 -5.45 1.45 -10.95
C HIS A 10 -5.36 2.00 -9.53
N THR A 11 -6.14 3.03 -9.21
CA THR A 11 -6.43 3.35 -7.82
C THR A 11 -7.46 2.33 -7.36
N ASP A 12 -7.00 1.26 -6.71
CA ASP A 12 -7.89 0.39 -5.93
C ASP A 12 -8.66 1.32 -4.98
N SER A 13 -9.98 1.35 -5.08
CA SER A 13 -10.83 2.26 -4.30
C SER A 13 -10.75 2.01 -2.79
N ARG A 14 -10.09 0.92 -2.38
CA ARG A 14 -9.82 0.57 -0.98
C ARG A 14 -8.48 1.12 -0.47
N ILE A 15 -7.67 1.77 -1.30
CA ILE A 15 -6.34 2.27 -0.93
C ILE A 15 -6.26 3.77 -1.19
N ALA A 16 -6.03 4.55 -0.15
CA ALA A 16 -5.83 6.00 -0.22
C ALA A 16 -4.44 6.36 0.31
N VAL A 17 -3.74 7.27 -0.38
CA VAL A 17 -2.48 7.85 0.10
C VAL A 17 -2.82 9.03 1.02
N VAL A 18 -2.38 8.97 2.27
CA VAL A 18 -2.57 10.00 3.29
C VAL A 18 -1.22 10.49 3.80
N GLU A 19 -1.15 11.74 4.26
CA GLU A 19 0.10 12.32 4.80
C GLU A 19 0.40 11.81 6.21
N GLU A 20 -0.63 11.53 6.99
CA GLU A 20 -0.54 11.04 8.37
C GLU A 20 -1.65 10.03 8.67
N VAL A 21 -1.45 9.22 9.71
CA VAL A 21 -2.49 8.34 10.25
C VAL A 21 -3.48 9.21 11.01
N GLY A 22 -4.71 9.31 10.50
CA GLY A 22 -5.78 10.04 11.16
C GLY A 22 -6.50 9.21 12.23
N ASP A 23 -6.98 9.88 13.28
CA ASP A 23 -7.87 9.26 14.27
C ASP A 23 -9.29 9.14 13.70
N VAL A 24 -9.73 7.92 13.44
CA VAL A 24 -11.05 7.67 12.83
C VAL A 24 -12.24 7.91 13.77
N GLU A 25 -12.01 8.10 15.07
CA GLU A 25 -13.06 8.55 16.00
C GLU A 25 -13.31 10.06 15.84
N GLU A 26 -12.26 10.81 15.49
CA GLU A 26 -12.32 12.26 15.27
C GLU A 26 -12.51 12.64 13.79
N THR A 27 -12.26 11.71 12.85
CA THR A 27 -12.35 11.97 11.40
C THR A 27 -13.08 10.89 10.60
N GLU A 28 -13.80 11.32 9.57
CA GLU A 28 -14.46 10.45 8.59
C GLU A 28 -13.61 10.23 7.32
N LYS A 29 -12.34 10.63 7.33
CA LYS A 29 -11.44 10.48 6.17
C LYS A 29 -10.49 9.27 6.37
N PRO A 30 -10.06 8.60 5.29
CA PRO A 30 -10.38 8.85 3.88
C PRO A 30 -11.64 8.12 3.37
N PHE A 31 -12.26 7.25 4.17
CA PHE A 31 -13.30 6.31 3.69
C PHE A 31 -14.66 6.39 4.41
N GLY A 32 -15.03 7.57 4.92
CA GLY A 32 -16.24 7.78 5.73
C GLY A 32 -16.04 7.44 7.21
N LYS A 33 -17.10 7.55 8.00
CA LYS A 33 -17.12 7.17 9.42
C LYS A 33 -16.68 5.72 9.62
N ARG A 34 -15.73 5.49 10.53
CA ARG A 34 -15.29 4.16 10.96
C ARG A 34 -15.37 4.06 12.46
N TRP A 35 -15.51 2.83 12.94
CA TRP A 35 -15.62 2.54 14.37
C TRP A 35 -14.29 2.10 14.97
N HIS A 36 -13.33 1.71 14.13
CA HIS A 36 -12.01 1.22 14.54
C HIS A 36 -10.96 1.54 13.47
N HIS A 37 -9.72 1.69 13.90
CA HIS A 37 -8.54 1.78 13.04
C HIS A 37 -7.39 0.96 13.61
N GLU A 38 -6.48 0.54 12.74
CA GLU A 38 -5.23 -0.11 13.13
C GLU A 38 -4.11 0.41 12.24
N ALA A 39 -3.00 0.82 12.86
CA ALA A 39 -1.82 1.30 12.15
C ALA A 39 -0.73 0.23 12.22
N ILE A 40 -0.38 -0.33 11.06
CA ILE A 40 0.68 -1.32 10.94
C ILE A 40 1.96 -0.62 10.49
N VAL A 41 3.00 -0.68 11.32
CA VAL A 41 4.30 -0.08 11.01
C VAL A 41 5.20 -1.13 10.36
N LEU A 42 5.55 -0.91 9.10
CA LEU A 42 6.51 -1.76 8.38
C LEU A 42 7.94 -1.38 8.77
N ARG A 43 8.75 -2.38 9.15
CA ARG A 43 10.17 -2.24 9.48
C ARG A 43 11.05 -2.55 8.27
N ALA A 44 12.34 -2.28 8.40
CA ALA A 44 13.33 -2.54 7.34
C ALA A 44 13.29 -3.99 6.87
N GLU A 45 13.17 -4.96 7.78
CA GLU A 45 13.09 -6.39 7.43
C GLU A 45 11.83 -6.70 6.60
N HIS A 46 10.70 -6.06 6.91
CA HIS A 46 9.45 -6.23 6.17
C HIS A 46 9.58 -5.67 4.75
N LEU A 47 10.21 -4.50 4.61
CA LEU A 47 10.47 -3.88 3.31
C LEU A 47 11.43 -4.73 2.46
N ALA A 48 12.48 -5.29 3.08
CA ALA A 48 13.41 -6.21 2.41
C ALA A 48 12.67 -7.45 1.88
N ALA A 49 11.83 -8.08 2.71
CA ALA A 49 11.03 -9.23 2.29
C ALA A 49 10.11 -8.88 1.10
N LEU A 50 9.46 -7.72 1.14
CA LEU A 50 8.62 -7.24 0.03
C LEU A 50 9.42 -7.01 -1.26
N ARG A 51 10.63 -6.44 -1.18
CA ARG A 51 11.53 -6.26 -2.33
C ARG A 51 12.01 -7.58 -2.94
N GLU A 52 12.20 -8.60 -2.10
CA GLU A 52 12.50 -9.97 -2.54
C GLU A 52 11.31 -10.68 -3.20
N GLY A 53 10.13 -10.05 -3.23
CA GLY A 53 8.90 -10.63 -3.81
C GLY A 53 8.13 -11.53 -2.84
N LYS A 54 8.45 -11.51 -1.55
CA LYS A 54 7.67 -12.19 -0.52
C LYS A 54 6.41 -11.37 -0.19
N ALA A 55 5.45 -12.03 0.45
CA ALA A 55 4.25 -11.40 1.00
C ALA A 55 4.34 -11.28 2.52
N LEU A 56 3.79 -10.22 3.08
CA LEU A 56 3.58 -10.10 4.53
C LEU A 56 2.15 -10.52 4.86
N ALA A 57 1.98 -11.36 5.88
CA ALA A 57 0.69 -11.66 6.46
C ALA A 57 0.50 -10.79 7.71
N VAL A 58 -0.61 -10.06 7.77
CA VAL A 58 -0.99 -9.23 8.89
C VAL A 58 -2.26 -9.82 9.50
N ASP A 59 -2.14 -10.31 10.73
CA ASP A 59 -3.32 -10.66 11.53
C ASP A 59 -4.03 -9.38 11.97
N VAL A 60 -5.33 -9.29 11.71
CA VAL A 60 -6.16 -8.17 12.12
C VAL A 60 -7.13 -8.68 13.17
N ARG A 61 -6.73 -8.49 14.44
CA ARG A 61 -7.50 -8.82 15.64
C ARG A 61 -8.03 -10.25 15.69
N GLU A 62 -7.30 -11.23 15.16
CA GLU A 62 -7.74 -12.63 15.05
C GLU A 62 -9.05 -12.82 14.24
N GLU A 63 -9.55 -11.79 13.55
CA GLU A 63 -10.78 -11.85 12.77
C GLU A 63 -10.50 -12.22 11.31
N TYR A 64 -9.43 -11.67 10.74
CA TYR A 64 -9.00 -11.95 9.38
C TYR A 64 -7.52 -11.62 9.16
N VAL A 65 -6.97 -12.12 8.05
CA VAL A 65 -5.58 -11.87 7.65
C VAL A 65 -5.54 -11.02 6.39
N VAL A 66 -4.79 -9.92 6.43
CA VAL A 66 -4.46 -9.10 5.26
C VAL A 66 -3.10 -9.50 4.72
N PHE A 67 -3.02 -9.78 3.42
CA PHE A 67 -1.75 -10.05 2.75
C PHE A 67 -1.27 -8.80 2.01
N VAL A 68 -0.10 -8.31 2.38
CA VAL A 68 0.56 -7.17 1.72
C VAL A 68 1.64 -7.70 0.78
N ARG A 69 1.61 -7.23 -0.47
CA ARG A 69 2.61 -7.52 -1.50
C ARG A 69 3.05 -6.24 -2.16
N LEU A 70 4.30 -6.21 -2.62
CA LEU A 70 4.78 -5.15 -3.49
C LEU A 70 4.21 -5.38 -4.90
N ASP A 71 3.72 -4.33 -5.54
CA ASP A 71 3.28 -4.41 -6.93
C ASP A 71 4.45 -4.86 -7.82
N ASP A 72 4.20 -5.82 -8.71
CA ASP A 72 5.26 -6.43 -9.53
C ASP A 72 5.97 -5.40 -10.42
N LYS A 73 5.27 -4.37 -10.91
CA LYS A 73 5.89 -3.32 -11.74
C LYS A 73 6.80 -2.43 -10.89
N VAL A 74 6.41 -2.17 -9.64
CA VAL A 74 7.26 -1.45 -8.68
C VAL A 74 8.48 -2.29 -8.31
N ALA A 75 8.28 -3.58 -8.03
CA ALA A 75 9.37 -4.50 -7.70
C ALA A 75 10.39 -4.61 -8.84
N MET A 76 9.94 -4.69 -10.09
CA MET A 76 10.81 -4.68 -11.28
C MET A 76 11.60 -3.38 -11.40
N ARG A 77 10.93 -2.23 -11.27
CA ARG A 77 11.60 -0.91 -11.35
C ARG A 77 12.64 -0.69 -10.26
N LEU A 78 12.38 -1.15 -9.02
CA LEU A 78 13.36 -1.03 -7.94
C LEU A 78 14.62 -1.86 -8.24
N LYS A 79 14.45 -3.07 -8.79
CA LYS A 79 15.59 -3.89 -9.22
C LYS A 79 16.38 -3.20 -10.33
N GLU A 80 15.71 -2.66 -11.35
CA GLU A 80 16.37 -1.94 -12.45
C GLU A 80 17.22 -0.76 -11.96
N LEU A 81 16.77 -0.05 -10.92
CA LEU A 81 17.53 1.05 -10.31
C LEU A 81 18.69 0.59 -9.44
N GLU A 82 18.61 -0.60 -8.82
CA GLU A 82 19.69 -1.18 -8.01
C GLU A 82 20.81 -1.82 -8.86
N PHE A 83 20.55 -2.15 -10.13
CA PHE A 83 21.52 -2.71 -11.08
C PHE A 83 22.01 -1.69 -12.14
N GLY A 84 21.76 -0.40 -11.92
CA GLY A 84 22.09 0.69 -12.84
C GLY A 84 23.44 1.39 -12.60
N GLU A 85 24.44 0.70 -12.06
CA GLU A 85 25.84 1.17 -11.93
C GLU A 85 26.79 0.43 -12.87
#